data_AF-A0A510DTK1-F1
#
_entry.id   AF-A0A510DTK1-F1
#
_cell.length_a   1.000
_cell.length_b   1.000
_cell.length_c   1.000
_cell.angle_alpha   90.00
_cell.angle_beta   90.00
_cell.angle_gamma   90.00
#
_symmetry.space_group_name_H-M   'P 1'
#
loop_
_entity.id
_entity.type
_entity.pdbx_description
1 polymer ?
#
loop_
_entity_poly.entity_id
_entity_poly.type
_entity_poly.pdbx_seq_one_letter_code
_entity_poly.pdbx_strand_id
1 'polypeptide(L)' 'MKLFRKATSLLKKDTVLAIVFFGSRVIGKHREGSDLDVLILVRDEAKEPTSVRRG' A
#
# COMPACT_ATOMS: atom_id res chain seq x y z
N MET A 1 -3.80 -15.26 9.41
CA MET A 1 -4.63 -14.04 9.63
C MET A 1 -3.96 -12.93 10.46
N LYS A 2 -3.32 -13.22 11.61
CA LYS A 2 -2.71 -12.18 12.47
C LYS A 2 -1.71 -11.25 11.74
N LEU A 3 -0.86 -11.80 10.88
CA LEU A 3 0.14 -11.04 10.10
C LEU A 3 -0.52 -9.97 9.20
N PHE A 4 -1.50 -10.36 8.38
CA PHE A 4 -2.23 -9.45 7.49
C PHE A 4 -2.96 -8.34 8.26
N ARG A 5 -3.55 -8.66 9.41
CA ARG A 5 -4.20 -7.65 10.27
C ARG A 5 -3.18 -6.65 10.83
N LYS A 6 -2.02 -7.14 11.31
CA LYS A 6 -0.94 -6.27 11.80
C LYS A 6 -0.43 -5.35 10.70
N ALA A 7 -0.17 -5.88 9.50
CA ALA A 7 0.27 -5.09 8.36
C ALA A 7 -0.79 -4.03 7.99
N THR A 8 -2.06 -4.41 7.89
CA THR A 8 -3.16 -3.47 7.60
C THR A 8 -3.22 -2.34 8.62
N SER A 9 -3.09 -2.67 9.92
CA SER A 9 -3.11 -1.67 10.99
C SER A 9 -1.95 -0.68 10.91
N LEU A 10 -0.76 -1.12 10.49
CA LEU A 10 0.43 -0.26 10.35
C LEU A 10 0.37 0.64 9.11
N LEU A 11 -0.31 0.17 8.07
CA LEU A 11 -0.39 0.83 6.77
C LEU A 11 -1.60 1.74 6.63
N LYS A 12 -2.61 1.63 7.51
CA LYS A 12 -3.82 2.44 7.46
C LYS A 12 -3.50 3.91 7.76
N LYS A 13 -3.59 4.76 6.73
CA LYS A 13 -3.41 6.22 6.77
C LYS A 13 -4.43 6.88 5.85
N ASP A 14 -4.77 8.14 6.08
CA ASP A 14 -5.81 8.85 5.30
C ASP A 14 -5.48 8.99 3.81
N THR A 15 -4.19 9.04 3.47
CA THR A 15 -3.71 9.09 2.09
C THR A 15 -3.72 7.74 1.37
N VAL A 16 -3.91 6.63 2.10
CA VAL A 16 -3.94 5.29 1.52
C VAL A 16 -5.33 4.98 0.99
N LEU A 17 -5.42 4.80 -0.32
CA LEU A 17 -6.66 4.47 -1.03
C LEU A 17 -6.97 2.98 -0.94
N ALA A 18 -5.94 2.12 -1.02
CA ALA A 18 -6.11 0.68 -0.96
C ALA A 18 -4.84 -0.02 -0.48
N ILE A 19 -5.03 -1.18 0.18
CA ILE A 19 -3.99 -2.13 0.55
C ILE A 19 -4.37 -3.48 -0.07
N VAL A 20 -3.55 -3.97 -0.99
CA VAL A 20 -3.79 -5.23 -1.70
C VAL A 20 -2.69 -6.22 -1.32
N PHE A 21 -3.08 -7.31 -0.69
CA PHE A 21 -2.17 -8.43 -0.41
C PHE A 21 -2.16 -9.40 -1.59
N PHE A 22 -0.98 -9.88 -1.98
CA PHE A 22 -0.84 -10.85 -3.05
C PHE A 22 0.28 -11.85 -2.74
N GLY A 23 0.66 -12.66 -3.73
CA GLY A 23 1.77 -13.60 -3.62
C GLY A 23 1.46 -14.87 -2.83
N SER A 24 2.53 -15.61 -2.49
CA SER A 24 2.47 -17.00 -2.03
C SER A 24 1.63 -17.21 -0.77
N ARG A 25 1.63 -16.23 0.15
CA ARG A 25 0.88 -16.27 1.42
C ARG A 25 -0.63 -16.12 1.23
N VAL A 26 -1.07 -15.45 0.16
CA VAL A 26 -2.50 -15.30 -0.17
C VAL A 26 -3.02 -16.53 -0.88
N ILE A 27 -2.24 -17.11 -1.80
CA ILE A 27 -2.63 -18.30 -2.57
C ILE A 27 -2.35 -19.64 -1.86
N GLY A 28 -1.91 -19.61 -0.60
CA GLY A 28 -1.64 -20.81 0.19
C GLY A 28 -0.38 -21.59 -0.20
N LYS A 29 0.50 -21.05 -1.06
CA LYS A 29 1.76 -21.69 -1.50
C LYS A 29 3.00 -21.22 -0.74
N HIS A 30 2.83 -20.55 0.39
CA HIS A 30 3.93 -20.07 1.21
C HIS A 30 4.64 -21.21 1.94
N ARG A 31 5.91 -21.00 2.25
CA ARG A 31 6.75 -21.86 3.08
C ARG A 31 7.16 -21.10 4.34
N GLU A 32 7.77 -21.82 5.27
CA GLU A 32 8.47 -21.18 6.37
C GLU A 32 9.50 -20.19 5.81
N GLY A 33 9.44 -18.93 6.27
CA GLY A 33 10.29 -17.85 5.78
C GLY A 33 9.79 -17.10 4.54
N SER A 34 8.67 -17.47 3.90
CA SER A 34 8.16 -16.67 2.76
C SER A 34 7.84 -15.23 3.14
N ASP A 35 8.07 -14.27 2.24
CA ASP A 35 7.75 -12.87 2.48
C ASP A 35 6.24 -12.57 2.45
N LEU A 36 5.88 -11.35 2.81
CA LEU A 36 4.53 -10.80 2.68
C LEU A 36 4.52 -9.74 1.58
N ASP A 37 3.90 -10.06 0.44
CA ASP A 37 3.77 -9.14 -0.69
C ASP A 37 2.56 -8.21 -0.51
N VAL A 38 2.79 -6.89 -0.62
CA VAL A 38 1.76 -5.86 -0.42
C VAL A 38 1.89 -4.76 -1.47
N LEU A 39 0.80 -4.42 -2.14
CA LEU A 39 0.67 -3.24 -3.00
C LEU A 39 -0.18 -2.20 -2.26
N ILE A 40 0.33 -0.98 -2.17
CA ILE A 40 -0.35 0.13 -1.50
C ILE A 40 -0.64 1.20 -2.56
N LEU A 41 -1.91 1.55 -2.73
CA LEU A 41 -2.31 2.68 -3.54
C LEU A 41 -2.42 3.91 -2.62
N VAL A 42 -1.68 4.96 -2.94
CA VAL A 42 -1.72 6.24 -2.23
C VAL A 42 -2.29 7.32 -3.13
N ARG A 43 -3.05 8.26 -2.56
CA ARG A 43 -3.46 9.47 -3.26
C ARG A 43 -2.21 10.32 -3.46
N ASP A 44 -1.92 10.67 -4.70
CA ASP A 44 -0.89 11.66 -5.00
C ASP A 44 -1.44 13.05 -4.66
N GLU A 45 -0.83 13.71 -3.68
CA GLU A 45 -1.12 15.10 -3.30
C GLU A 45 -0.14 16.07 -3.96
N ALA A 46 0.44 15.72 -5.11
CA ALA A 46 1.19 16.66 -5.94
C ALA A 46 0.36 17.94 -6.12
N LYS A 47 0.73 18.99 -5.36
CA LYS A 47 0.19 20.34 -5.50
C LYS A 47 0.26 20.69 -6.97
N GLU A 48 -0.88 21.07 -7.57
CA GLU A 48 -0.89 21.63 -8.91
C GLU A 48 0.26 22.63 -9.01
N PRO A 49 1.16 22.52 -10.01
CA PRO A 49 2.16 23.53 -10.22
C PRO A 49 1.42 24.84 -10.46
N THR A 50 1.51 25.76 -9.50
CA THR A 50 0.99 27.11 -9.66
C THR A 50 1.59 27.66 -10.93
N SER A 51 0.77 27.77 -11.97
CA SER A 51 1.18 28.36 -13.24
C SER A 51 1.54 29.81 -12.95
N VAL A 52 2.83 30.09 -12.72
CA VAL A 52 3.34 31.45 -12.65
C VAL A 52 3.20 32.01 -14.06
N ARG A 53 2.10 32.72 -14.32
CA ARG A 53 1.97 33.57 -15.49
C ARG A 53 3.01 34.69 -15.32
N ARG A 54 4.14 34.56 -16.01
CA ARG A 54 5.02 35.70 -16.28
C ARG A 54 4.31 36.55 -17.33
N GLY A 55 3.61 37.58 -16.85
CA GLY A 55 3.29 38.76 -17.66
C GLY A 55 4.50 39.68 -17.74
#